data_AF-A0A9D7TTM2-F1
#
_entry.id   AF-A0A9D7TTM2-F1
#
_cell.length_a   1.000
_cell.length_b   1.000
_cell.length_c   1.000
_cell.angle_alpha   90.00
_cell.angle_beta   90.00
_cell.angle_gamma   90.00
#
_symmetry.space_group_name_H-M   'P 1'
#
loop_
_entity.id
_entity.type
_entity.pdbx_description
1 polymer ?
#
loop_
_entity_poly.entity_id
_entity_poly.type
_entity_poly.pdbx_seq_one_letter_code
_entity_poly.pdbx_strand_id
1 'polypeptide(L)' 'MKYRGFKWTEISKCYIRTYKPIKEFAGWGFRAGRSGLGYTVYGNQGVQLEFTDGRKILIGTNKPDEIKEILTKINQLKQ' A
#
# COMPACT_ATOMS: atom_id res chain seq x y z
N MET A 1 -8.35 14.17 -16.98
CA MET A 1 -7.73 13.45 -15.83
C MET A 1 -6.95 12.26 -16.36
N LYS A 2 -5.69 12.08 -15.95
CA LYS A 2 -4.85 10.95 -16.40
C LYS A 2 -4.80 9.91 -15.28
N TYR A 3 -5.34 8.73 -15.54
CA TYR A 3 -5.25 7.61 -14.59
C TYR A 3 -3.79 7.21 -14.43
N ARG A 4 -3.32 7.15 -13.18
CA ARG A 4 -2.04 6.52 -12.85
C ARG A 4 -2.33 5.07 -12.50
N GLY A 5 -2.12 4.19 -13.46
CA GLY A 5 -2.08 2.74 -13.24
C GLY A 5 -0.64 2.29 -13.03
N PHE A 6 -0.46 1.28 -12.19
CA PHE A 6 0.82 0.60 -11.99
C PHE A 6 0.72 -0.80 -12.55
N LYS A 7 1.75 -1.28 -13.27
CA LYS A 7 1.79 -2.66 -13.73
C LYS A 7 2.28 -3.57 -12.60
N TRP A 8 1.72 -4.78 -12.52
CA TRP A 8 2.18 -5.80 -11.56
C TRP A 8 3.66 -6.21 -11.75
N THR A 9 4.21 -6.00 -12.95
CA THR A 9 5.63 -6.21 -13.26
C THR A 9 6.55 -5.19 -12.58
N GLU A 10 6.03 -4.00 -12.27
CA GLU A 10 6.78 -2.94 -11.56
C GLU A 10 6.75 -3.16 -10.05
N ILE A 11 5.89 -4.06 -9.56
CA ILE A 11 5.70 -4.35 -8.14
C ILE A 11 6.54 -5.57 -7.76
N SER A 12 7.56 -5.32 -6.96
CA SER A 12 8.43 -6.35 -6.38
C SER A 12 7.74 -7.06 -5.22
N LYS A 13 7.12 -6.30 -4.30
CA LYS A 13 6.41 -6.83 -3.14
C LYS A 13 5.05 -6.20 -2.97
N CYS A 14 4.08 -7.01 -2.59
CA CYS A 14 2.70 -6.62 -2.32
C CYS A 14 2.19 -7.44 -1.14
N TYR A 15 2.02 -6.79 0.01
CA TYR A 15 1.62 -7.44 1.24
C TYR A 15 0.79 -6.51 2.12
N ILE A 16 -0.03 -7.10 2.99
CA ILE A 16 -0.84 -6.34 3.94
C ILE A 16 -0.04 -6.17 5.22
N ARG A 17 -0.04 -4.95 5.75
CA ARG A 17 0.61 -4.64 7.02
C ARG A 17 -0.21 -3.67 7.84
N THR A 18 0.00 -3.72 9.14
CA THR A 18 -0.44 -2.69 10.07
C THR A 18 0.63 -1.59 10.10
N TYR A 19 0.24 -0.35 9.84
CA TYR A 19 1.11 0.83 9.84
C TYR A 19 0.70 1.81 10.95
N LYS A 20 1.61 2.71 11.32
CA LYS A 20 1.35 3.76 12.33
C LYS A 20 1.25 5.12 11.63
N PRO A 21 0.03 5.63 11.33
CA PRO A 21 -0.16 6.85 10.54
C PRO A 21 0.64 8.05 11.06
N ILE A 22 0.61 8.24 12.39
CA ILE A 22 1.27 9.37 13.05
C ILE A 22 2.81 9.27 12.98
N LYS A 23 3.37 8.07 13.21
CA LYS A 23 4.83 7.85 13.23
C LYS A 23 5.44 7.74 11.85
N GLU A 24 4.71 7.20 10.88
CA GLU A 24 5.24 6.87 9.55
C GLU A 24 4.88 7.89 8.47
N PHE A 25 3.71 8.53 8.56
CA PHE A 25 3.17 9.44 7.55
C PHE A 25 2.75 10.80 8.12
N ALA A 26 3.11 11.08 9.38
CA ALA A 26 2.75 12.29 10.12
C ALA A 26 1.24 12.57 10.20
N GLY A 27 0.39 11.55 10.03
CA GLY A 27 -1.08 11.68 10.00
C GLY A 27 -1.73 10.85 8.90
N TRP A 28 -2.96 11.22 8.54
CA TRP A 28 -3.73 10.60 7.45
C TRP A 28 -3.76 11.50 6.21
N GLY A 29 -4.07 10.91 5.06
CA GLY A 29 -4.22 11.56 3.78
C GLY A 29 -3.21 11.08 2.75
N PHE A 30 -3.01 11.90 1.72
CA PHE A 30 -1.92 11.75 0.76
C PHE A 30 -0.65 12.36 1.33
N ARG A 31 0.23 11.54 1.92
CA ARG A 31 1.46 12.02 2.55
C ARG A 31 2.67 11.17 2.23
N ALA A 32 3.78 11.83 1.92
CA ALA A 32 5.08 11.19 1.82
C ALA A 32 5.75 11.20 3.21
N GLY A 33 6.25 10.05 3.64
CA GLY A 33 6.96 9.89 4.89
C GLY A 33 8.17 8.96 4.72
N ARG A 34 8.78 8.58 5.85
CA ARG A 34 9.97 7.73 5.86
C ARG A 34 9.71 6.32 5.28
N SER A 35 8.45 5.88 5.34
CA SER A 35 7.99 4.59 4.78
C SER A 35 7.49 4.69 3.33
N GLY A 36 7.67 5.84 2.67
CA GLY A 36 7.20 6.09 1.31
C GLY A 36 5.91 6.91 1.27
N LEU A 37 5.12 6.72 0.22
CA LEU A 37 3.90 7.46 -0.05
C LEU A 37 2.69 6.75 0.55
N GLY A 38 2.02 7.36 1.53
CA GLY A 38 0.78 6.88 2.11
C GLY A 38 -0.43 7.51 1.43
N TYR A 39 -1.35 6.67 0.97
CA TYR A 39 -2.73 7.01 0.61
C TYR A 39 -3.62 6.44 1.70
N THR A 40 -3.75 7.16 2.80
CA THR A 40 -4.48 6.69 3.97
C THR A 40 -5.65 7.62 4.22
N VAL A 41 -6.81 7.11 4.61
CA VAL A 41 -7.97 7.96 4.96
C VAL A 41 -8.21 7.87 6.46
N TYR A 42 -8.29 6.67 7.00
CA TYR A 42 -8.37 6.40 8.44
C TYR A 42 -7.94 4.96 8.73
N GLY A 43 -7.80 4.62 10.02
CA GLY A 43 -7.36 3.29 10.47
C GLY A 43 -5.84 3.13 10.48
N ASN A 44 -5.39 1.89 10.66
CA ASN A 44 -3.99 1.49 10.81
C ASN A 44 -3.60 0.29 9.96
N GLN A 45 -4.46 -0.19 9.05
CA GLN A 45 -4.18 -1.34 8.19
C GLN A 45 -4.20 -0.93 6.72
N GLY A 46 -3.28 -1.51 5.95
CA GLY A 46 -3.06 -1.09 4.58
C GLY A 46 -2.27 -2.11 3.76
N VAL A 47 -2.38 -1.96 2.44
CA VAL A 47 -1.57 -2.69 1.47
C VAL A 47 -0.29 -1.92 1.23
N GLN A 48 0.84 -2.55 1.48
CA GLN A 48 2.15 -2.03 1.12
C GLN A 48 2.54 -2.57 -0.25
N LEU A 49 2.86 -1.65 -1.16
CA LEU A 49 3.43 -1.90 -2.47
C LEU A 49 4.89 -1.44 -2.45
N GLU A 50 5.81 -2.34 -2.75
CA GLU A 50 7.21 -2.02 -3.00
C GLU A 50 7.51 -2.24 -4.47
N PHE A 51 7.96 -1.18 -5.12
CA PHE A 51 8.28 -1.16 -6.53
C PHE A 51 9.73 -1.59 -6.75
N THR A 52 10.01 -2.12 -7.94
CA THR A 52 11.37 -2.51 -8.34
C THR A 52 12.35 -1.34 -8.40
N ASP A 53 11.86 -0.11 -8.53
CA ASP A 53 12.65 1.13 -8.50
C ASP A 53 12.87 1.70 -7.08
N GLY A 54 12.46 0.96 -6.05
CA GLY A 54 12.61 1.36 -4.65
C GLY A 54 11.52 2.30 -4.13
N ARG A 55 10.57 2.73 -4.97
CA ARG A 55 9.39 3.46 -4.48
C ARG A 55 8.56 2.55 -3.59
N LYS A 56 7.94 3.16 -2.58
CA LYS A 56 7.07 2.47 -1.62
C LYS A 56 5.75 3.23 -1.54
N ILE A 57 4.65 2.53 -1.75
CA ILE A 57 3.30 3.08 -1.64
C ILE A 57 2.52 2.26 -0.62
N LEU A 58 1.88 2.93 0.32
CA LEU A 58 0.95 2.33 1.25
C LEU A 58 -0.46 2.81 0.94
N ILE A 59 -1.40 1.88 0.78
CA ILE A 59 -2.82 2.18 0.57
C ILE A 59 -3.58 1.72 1.81
N GLY A 60 -4.16 2.65 2.56
CA GLY A 60 -4.98 2.34 3.73
C GLY A 60 -6.27 1.64 3.33
N THR A 61 -6.67 0.62 4.09
CA THR A 61 -7.92 -0.12 3.91
C THR A 61 -8.53 -0.47 5.25
N ASN A 62 -9.87 -0.47 5.32
CA ASN A 62 -10.62 -0.99 6.48
C ASN A 62 -11.08 -2.44 6.28
N LYS A 63 -10.74 -3.02 5.13
CA LYS A 63 -11.08 -4.39 4.73
C LYS A 63 -9.80 -5.12 4.33
N PRO A 64 -8.81 -5.27 5.25
CA PRO A 64 -7.54 -5.91 4.93
C PRO A 64 -7.74 -7.37 4.48
N ASP A 65 -8.67 -8.10 5.11
CA ASP A 65 -8.90 -9.51 4.81
C ASP A 65 -9.45 -9.72 3.40
N GLU A 66 -10.44 -8.91 2.98
CA GLU A 66 -10.97 -8.95 1.61
C GLU A 66 -9.87 -8.68 0.57
N ILE A 67 -8.98 -7.70 0.84
CA ILE A 67 -7.87 -7.45 -0.07
C ILE A 67 -6.89 -8.62 -0.08
N LYS A 68 -6.63 -9.24 1.07
CA LYS A 68 -5.74 -10.41 1.16
C LYS A 68 -6.26 -11.53 0.28
N GLU A 69 -7.55 -11.81 0.35
CA GLU A 69 -8.19 -12.82 -0.48
C GLU A 69 -8.09 -12.49 -1.96
N ILE A 70 -8.37 -11.25 -2.35
CA ILE A 70 -8.28 -10.82 -3.75
C ILE A 70 -6.84 -10.97 -4.26
N LEU A 71 -5.84 -10.46 -3.52
CA LEU A 71 -4.43 -10.56 -3.87
C LEU A 71 -3.97 -12.02 -4.01
N THR A 72 -4.48 -12.90 -3.16
CA THR A 72 -4.22 -14.35 -3.23
C THR A 72 -4.86 -14.95 -4.48
N LYS A 73 -6.13 -14.61 -4.77
CA LYS A 73 -6.85 -15.08 -5.97
C LYS A 73 -6.17 -14.68 -7.28
N ILE A 74 -5.59 -13.49 -7.35
CA ILE A 74 -4.86 -13.01 -8.54
C ILE A 74 -3.38 -13.40 -8.54
N ASN A 75 -2.94 -14.19 -7.55
CA ASN A 75 -1.55 -14.62 -7.36
C ASN A 75 -0.54 -13.46 -7.32
N GLN A 76 -0.95 -12.32 -6.75
CA GLN A 76 -0.12 -11.11 -6.59
C GLN A 76 0.25 -10.84 -5.13
N LEU A 77 -0.01 -11.78 -4.22
CA LEU A 77 0.54 -11.72 -2.87
C LEU A 77 2.04 -12.05 -2.96
N LYS A 78 2.89 -11.01 -2.90
CA LYS A 78 4.35 -11.11 -3.04
C LYS A 78 4.98 -10.62 -1.73
N GLN A 79 5.34 -11.53 -0.84
CA GLN A 79 5.94 -11.21 0.47
C GLN A 79 7.48 -11.12 0.37
#